data_AF-A0A2D5Z1K9-F1
#
_entry.id   AF-A0A2D5Z1K9-F1
#
_cell.length_a   1.000
_cell.length_b   1.000
_cell.length_c   1.000
_cell.angle_alpha   90.00
_cell.angle_beta   90.00
_cell.angle_gamma   90.00
#
_symmetry.space_group_name_H-M   'P 1'
#
loop_
_entity.id
_entity.type
_entity.pdbx_description
1 polymer ?
#
loop_
_entity_poly.entity_id
_entity_poly.type
_entity_poly.pdbx_seq_one_letter_code
_entity_poly.pdbx_strand_id
1 'polypeptide(L)'
;VLERIPEDDRLILSFKVSHTDFWRYQKWNPCSLVCGDRPVIYELECQREFEAKGAIPNWQVPLWRDGCPEVDDEAGGLADVAQRVNLAGLWAWVRGGGWGGPFVSDETWIDANVYAVPILADDPAVDPAKLAQQWIGERLGIDDPDLAAALEQILMHSPQVVLQGFYIQSFVDTRKSTWHPNADWIQDDLLDVSAAWRVVQRIPESALDAAIREKRDAVNRIASDRQALQHAMTSENRTTLAPLLHTLEYGEALFCTLRDLLSGLIAYRRYQARRDPEIAKQCGKHLLSAQNHWNLHTGRTGSRSGAATAFREVGFWERTQQILAEVGSESN
;
A
#
# COMPACT_ATOMS: atom_id res chain seq x y z
N VAL A 1 -28.88 -2.90 -19.40
CA VAL A 1 -28.45 -4.29 -19.14
C VAL A 1 -29.25 -4.90 -17.99
N LEU A 2 -29.35 -4.23 -16.84
CA LEU A 2 -30.12 -4.70 -15.67
C LEU A 2 -31.62 -4.96 -15.94
N GLU A 3 -32.27 -4.15 -16.78
CA GLU A 3 -33.69 -4.34 -17.18
C GLU A 3 -33.96 -5.66 -17.93
N ARG A 4 -32.93 -6.33 -18.46
CA ARG A 4 -33.05 -7.61 -19.17
C ARG A 4 -32.76 -8.82 -18.29
N ILE A 5 -32.38 -8.58 -17.03
CA ILE A 5 -32.09 -9.62 -16.05
C ILE A 5 -33.35 -9.85 -15.22
N PRO A 6 -33.93 -11.07 -15.21
CA PRO A 6 -35.10 -11.38 -14.40
C PRO A 6 -34.91 -10.97 -12.94
N GLU A 7 -35.96 -10.47 -12.31
CA GLU A 7 -36.00 -10.30 -10.86
C GLU A 7 -36.14 -11.68 -10.23
N ASP A 8 -35.01 -12.22 -9.78
CA ASP A 8 -34.88 -13.53 -9.15
C ASP A 8 -34.05 -13.34 -7.88
N ASP A 9 -34.63 -13.62 -6.72
CA ASP A 9 -34.00 -13.48 -5.41
C ASP A 9 -32.87 -14.50 -5.19
N ARG A 10 -32.73 -15.49 -6.07
CA ARG A 10 -31.61 -16.44 -6.11
C ARG A 10 -30.41 -15.91 -6.89
N LEU A 11 -30.56 -14.81 -7.62
CA LEU A 11 -29.45 -14.16 -8.32
C LEU A 11 -28.84 -13.08 -7.43
N ILE A 12 -27.59 -13.30 -7.04
CA ILE A 12 -26.79 -12.34 -6.27
C ILE A 12 -25.78 -11.68 -7.21
N LEU A 13 -25.70 -10.35 -7.17
CA LEU A 13 -24.75 -9.59 -7.96
C LEU A 13 -23.48 -9.32 -7.16
N SER A 14 -22.32 -9.72 -7.70
CA SER A 14 -21.02 -9.51 -7.06
C SER A 14 -20.30 -8.30 -7.64
N PHE A 15 -19.82 -7.43 -6.76
CA PHE A 15 -19.03 -6.26 -7.15
C PHE A 15 -17.78 -6.16 -6.29
N LYS A 16 -16.63 -5.92 -6.90
CA LYS A 16 -15.48 -5.34 -6.17
C LYS A 16 -15.91 -4.05 -5.51
N VAL A 17 -15.44 -3.79 -4.28
CA VAL A 17 -15.76 -2.55 -3.57
C VAL A 17 -15.32 -1.30 -4.32
N SER A 18 -14.17 -1.36 -4.99
CA SER A 18 -13.70 -0.24 -5.81
C SER A 18 -14.26 -0.32 -7.24
N HIS A 19 -14.29 0.82 -7.91
CA HIS A 19 -14.70 0.93 -9.31
C HIS A 19 -13.84 0.09 -10.27
N THR A 20 -12.61 -0.27 -9.87
CA THR A 20 -11.69 -1.07 -10.70
C THR A 20 -11.18 -2.27 -9.92
N ASP A 21 -9.86 -2.48 -9.91
CA ASP A 21 -9.23 -3.68 -9.36
C ASP A 21 -8.64 -3.42 -7.98
N PHE A 22 -9.52 -3.11 -7.03
CA PHE A 22 -9.21 -2.83 -5.63
C PHE A 22 -8.20 -1.70 -5.37
N TRP A 23 -7.72 -0.98 -6.38
CA TRP A 23 -6.78 0.14 -6.24
C TRP A 23 -7.23 1.23 -5.27
N ARG A 24 -6.25 1.94 -4.69
CA ARG A 24 -6.46 3.28 -4.10
C ARG A 24 -6.81 4.31 -5.17
N TYR A 25 -7.21 5.52 -4.77
CA TYR A 25 -7.68 6.55 -5.70
C TYR A 25 -8.92 6.15 -6.51
N GLN A 26 -9.71 5.19 -6.02
CA GLN A 26 -10.94 4.76 -6.65
C GLN A 26 -12.14 5.16 -5.83
N LYS A 27 -13.21 5.53 -6.53
CA LYS A 27 -14.55 5.58 -5.95
C LYS A 27 -15.03 4.17 -5.63
N TRP A 28 -16.02 4.08 -4.75
CA TRP A 28 -16.85 2.91 -4.59
C TRP A 28 -17.46 2.51 -5.95
N ASN A 29 -17.73 1.22 -6.14
CA ASN A 29 -18.24 0.72 -7.42
C ASN A 29 -19.65 1.27 -7.72
N PRO A 30 -19.81 2.18 -8.70
CA PRO A 30 -21.07 2.88 -8.91
C PRO A 30 -22.15 1.96 -9.50
N CYS A 31 -21.77 0.87 -10.17
CA CYS A 31 -22.72 -0.08 -10.75
C CYS A 31 -23.56 -0.79 -9.67
N SER A 32 -23.00 -0.97 -8.47
CA SER A 32 -23.70 -1.60 -7.36
C SER A 32 -24.85 -0.75 -6.82
N LEU A 33 -24.75 0.58 -6.93
CA LEU A 33 -25.72 1.54 -6.38
C LEU A 33 -26.99 1.69 -7.22
N VAL A 34 -27.02 1.10 -8.42
CA VAL A 34 -28.14 1.21 -9.37
C VAL A 34 -28.83 -0.13 -9.62
N CYS A 35 -28.66 -1.11 -8.72
CA CYS A 35 -29.20 -2.46 -8.85
C CYS A 35 -30.65 -2.62 -8.32
N GLY A 36 -31.21 -1.59 -7.67
CA GLY A 36 -32.51 -1.66 -6.99
C GLY A 36 -32.47 -2.64 -5.82
N ASP A 37 -33.54 -3.40 -5.62
CA ASP A 37 -33.67 -4.35 -4.50
C ASP A 37 -32.95 -5.69 -4.73
N ARG A 38 -32.18 -5.83 -5.82
CA ARG A 38 -31.45 -7.06 -6.11
C ARG A 38 -30.38 -7.30 -5.02
N PRO A 39 -30.24 -8.54 -4.51
CA PRO A 39 -29.19 -8.91 -3.59
C PRO A 39 -27.80 -8.59 -4.15
N VAL A 40 -26.99 -7.85 -3.39
CA VAL A 40 -25.62 -7.47 -3.75
C VAL A 40 -24.65 -8.05 -2.72
N ILE A 41 -23.55 -8.64 -3.20
CA ILE A 41 -22.37 -8.89 -2.37
C ILE A 41 -21.23 -7.97 -2.81
N TYR A 42 -20.45 -7.53 -1.84
CA TYR A 42 -19.20 -6.82 -2.10
C TYR A 42 -17.99 -7.71 -1.90
N GLU A 43 -17.10 -7.72 -2.89
CA GLU A 43 -15.82 -8.39 -2.82
C GLU A 43 -14.80 -7.47 -2.14
N LEU A 44 -14.10 -8.01 -1.15
CA LEU A 44 -13.01 -7.39 -0.39
C LEU A 44 -11.72 -8.15 -0.65
N GLU A 45 -10.59 -7.45 -0.59
CA GLU A 45 -9.28 -8.05 -0.81
C GLU A 45 -8.41 -7.92 0.44
N CYS A 46 -8.29 -9.01 1.21
CA CYS A 46 -7.50 -9.03 2.44
C CYS A 46 -6.00 -9.09 2.14
N GLN A 47 -5.61 -9.84 1.10
CA GLN A 47 -4.24 -9.89 0.58
C GLN A 47 -4.10 -8.92 -0.60
N ARG A 48 -3.80 -7.66 -0.29
CA ARG A 48 -3.74 -6.57 -1.26
C ARG A 48 -2.70 -6.80 -2.37
N GLU A 49 -3.15 -7.19 -3.56
CA GLU A 49 -2.31 -7.62 -4.68
C GLU A 49 -1.20 -6.62 -5.01
N PHE A 50 -1.58 -5.35 -5.11
CA PHE A 50 -0.70 -4.27 -5.55
C PHE A 50 -0.02 -3.50 -4.42
N GLU A 51 -0.22 -3.96 -3.17
CA GLU A 51 0.25 -3.29 -1.96
C GLU A 51 1.04 -4.27 -1.09
N ALA A 52 1.97 -4.98 -1.74
CA ALA A 52 2.90 -5.95 -1.15
C ALA A 52 2.27 -7.19 -0.50
N LYS A 53 1.01 -7.54 -0.83
CA LYS A 53 0.42 -8.86 -0.54
C LYS A 53 0.51 -9.33 0.91
N GLY A 54 0.46 -8.42 1.87
CA GLY A 54 0.56 -8.71 3.31
C GLY A 54 2.00 -8.80 3.85
N ALA A 55 3.01 -8.49 3.05
CA ALA A 55 4.41 -8.45 3.49
C ALA A 55 4.71 -7.33 4.51
N ILE A 56 3.80 -6.36 4.60
CA ILE A 56 3.81 -5.22 5.54
C ILE A 56 2.37 -5.02 6.03
N PRO A 57 2.16 -4.38 7.20
CA PRO A 57 0.81 -4.09 7.68
C PRO A 57 0.04 -3.26 6.64
N ASN A 58 -1.24 -3.58 6.47
CA ASN A 58 -2.15 -2.85 5.59
C ASN A 58 -3.62 -3.09 6.01
N TRP A 59 -4.06 -2.39 7.06
CA TRP A 59 -5.38 -2.52 7.68
C TRP A 59 -6.48 -1.88 6.83
N GLN A 60 -7.23 -2.68 6.09
CA GLN A 60 -8.15 -2.16 5.08
C GLN A 60 -9.49 -1.67 5.65
N VAL A 61 -9.82 -1.99 6.90
CA VAL A 61 -11.14 -1.72 7.48
C VAL A 61 -11.56 -0.26 7.40
N PRO A 62 -10.71 0.76 7.70
CA PRO A 62 -11.09 2.15 7.51
C PRO A 62 -11.49 2.46 6.07
N LEU A 63 -10.78 1.90 5.09
CA LEU A 63 -11.07 2.12 3.66
C LEU A 63 -12.34 1.39 3.22
N TRP A 64 -12.60 0.20 3.74
CA TRP A 64 -13.83 -0.53 3.44
C TRP A 64 -15.05 0.12 4.08
N ARG A 65 -14.92 0.57 5.32
CA ARG A 65 -15.99 1.20 6.09
C ARG A 65 -16.35 2.58 5.56
N ASP A 66 -15.35 3.43 5.34
CA ASP A 66 -15.53 4.87 5.10
C ASP A 66 -15.23 5.29 3.64
N GLY A 67 -14.60 4.42 2.85
CA GLY A 67 -14.10 4.74 1.52
C GLY A 67 -12.67 5.27 1.53
N CYS A 68 -12.13 5.56 0.34
CA CYS A 68 -10.78 6.09 0.20
C CYS A 68 -10.77 7.60 0.49
N PRO A 69 -10.08 8.09 1.56
CA PRO A 69 -10.12 9.50 1.95
C PRO A 69 -9.49 10.44 0.92
N GLU A 70 -8.63 9.93 0.04
CA GLU A 70 -8.02 10.68 -1.05
C GLU A 70 -8.93 10.86 -2.28
N VAL A 71 -10.17 10.36 -2.23
CA VAL A 71 -11.14 10.45 -3.31
C VAL A 71 -12.38 11.20 -2.82
N ASP A 72 -12.79 12.22 -3.57
CA ASP A 72 -14.09 12.85 -3.37
C ASP A 72 -15.20 11.93 -3.92
N ASP A 73 -15.78 11.15 -3.02
CA ASP A 73 -16.80 10.16 -3.32
C ASP A 73 -18.02 10.27 -2.40
N GLU A 74 -19.13 10.72 -2.98
CA GLU A 74 -20.44 10.79 -2.30
C GLU A 74 -20.97 9.40 -1.91
N ALA A 75 -20.40 8.32 -2.47
CA ALA A 75 -20.73 6.97 -2.04
C ALA A 75 -20.11 6.62 -0.67
N GLY A 76 -18.96 7.16 -0.27
CA GLY A 76 -18.30 6.70 0.96
C GLY A 76 -17.94 5.21 0.90
N GLY A 77 -18.10 4.49 2.03
CA GLY A 77 -17.80 3.06 2.16
C GLY A 77 -19.00 2.22 2.62
N LEU A 78 -18.74 0.99 3.09
CA LEU A 78 -19.75 0.04 3.56
C LEU A 78 -20.73 0.65 4.56
N ALA A 79 -20.28 1.54 5.46
CA ALA A 79 -21.14 2.17 6.45
C ALA A 79 -22.31 2.93 5.82
N ASP A 80 -22.09 3.55 4.66
CA ASP A 80 -23.09 4.33 3.90
C ASP A 80 -23.74 3.51 2.77
N VAL A 81 -22.94 2.70 2.09
CA VAL A 81 -23.38 1.88 0.95
C VAL A 81 -24.38 0.81 1.40
N ALA A 82 -24.13 0.13 2.52
CA ALA A 82 -25.01 -0.93 3.01
C ALA A 82 -26.44 -0.44 3.30
N GLN A 83 -26.63 0.86 3.53
CA GLN A 83 -27.95 1.48 3.76
C GLN A 83 -28.72 1.76 2.47
N ARG A 84 -28.05 1.69 1.30
CA ARG A 84 -28.59 2.08 -0.01
C ARG A 84 -28.78 0.91 -0.97
N VAL A 85 -28.30 -0.27 -0.60
CA VAL A 85 -28.40 -1.49 -1.40
C VAL A 85 -28.97 -2.63 -0.56
N ASN A 86 -29.56 -3.63 -1.21
CA ASN A 86 -29.90 -4.89 -0.56
C ASN A 86 -28.62 -5.72 -0.36
N LEU A 87 -27.84 -5.37 0.67
CA LEU A 87 -26.58 -6.06 0.99
C LEU A 87 -26.87 -7.48 1.46
N ALA A 88 -26.46 -8.46 0.66
CA ALA A 88 -26.58 -9.88 0.94
C ALA A 88 -25.36 -10.47 1.67
N GLY A 89 -24.24 -9.75 1.69
CA GLY A 89 -23.04 -10.14 2.42
C GLY A 89 -21.75 -9.66 1.76
N LEU A 90 -20.64 -10.22 2.23
CA LEU A 90 -19.29 -9.90 1.76
C LEU A 90 -18.60 -11.17 1.23
N TRP A 91 -17.81 -11.01 0.18
CA TRP A 91 -16.89 -12.03 -0.31
C TRP A 91 -15.46 -11.58 -0.03
N ALA A 92 -14.64 -12.40 0.63
CA ALA A 92 -13.26 -12.05 0.92
C ALA A 92 -12.27 -12.85 0.06
N TRP A 93 -11.46 -12.13 -0.71
CA TRP A 93 -10.21 -12.62 -1.28
C TRP A 93 -9.17 -12.67 -0.17
N VAL A 94 -9.19 -13.76 0.61
CA VAL A 94 -8.30 -14.00 1.75
C VAL A 94 -6.85 -14.20 1.29
N ARG A 95 -6.69 -15.00 0.24
CA ARG A 95 -5.43 -15.27 -0.47
C ARG A 95 -5.73 -15.21 -1.96
N GLY A 96 -4.75 -14.75 -2.73
CA GLY A 96 -4.86 -14.69 -4.19
C GLY A 96 -5.08 -13.28 -4.71
N GLY A 97 -4.78 -13.12 -6.01
CA GLY A 97 -4.52 -11.85 -6.67
C GLY A 97 -3.09 -11.86 -7.21
N GLY A 98 -2.91 -11.50 -8.49
CA GLY A 98 -1.63 -11.40 -9.17
C GLY A 98 -0.91 -12.71 -9.45
N TRP A 99 0.20 -12.62 -10.17
CA TRP A 99 0.95 -13.79 -10.67
C TRP A 99 2.34 -13.91 -10.05
N GLY A 100 2.82 -12.84 -9.41
CA GLY A 100 4.12 -12.76 -8.73
C GLY A 100 4.03 -12.70 -7.21
N GLY A 101 5.18 -12.40 -6.59
CA GLY A 101 5.30 -12.20 -5.15
C GLY A 101 4.80 -10.82 -4.70
N PRO A 102 5.24 -10.34 -3.52
CA PRO A 102 6.13 -11.04 -2.61
C PRO A 102 5.36 -12.18 -1.93
N PHE A 103 6.00 -13.33 -1.76
CA PHE A 103 5.39 -14.47 -1.08
C PHE A 103 5.61 -14.32 0.42
N VAL A 104 4.53 -14.14 1.16
CA VAL A 104 4.58 -14.03 2.63
C VAL A 104 4.74 -15.41 3.26
N SER A 105 5.55 -15.49 4.31
CA SER A 105 5.70 -16.68 5.17
C SER A 105 4.88 -16.57 6.46
N ASP A 106 4.47 -15.35 6.80
CA ASP A 106 3.63 -15.00 7.95
C ASP A 106 2.38 -14.28 7.42
N GLU A 107 1.21 -14.76 7.81
CA GLU A 107 -0.08 -14.24 7.33
C GLU A 107 -0.76 -13.32 8.34
N THR A 108 -0.10 -12.96 9.44
CA THR A 108 -0.70 -12.21 10.55
C THR A 108 -1.37 -10.89 10.10
N TRP A 109 -0.75 -10.13 9.20
CA TRP A 109 -1.36 -8.89 8.68
C TRP A 109 -2.57 -9.15 7.78
N ILE A 110 -2.59 -10.29 7.08
CA ILE A 110 -3.74 -10.71 6.28
C ILE A 110 -4.86 -11.17 7.23
N ASP A 111 -4.53 -11.93 8.27
CA ASP A 111 -5.47 -12.41 9.28
C ASP A 111 -6.21 -11.26 9.97
N ALA A 112 -5.54 -10.13 10.24
CA ALA A 112 -6.22 -8.93 10.74
C ALA A 112 -7.42 -8.57 9.87
N ASN A 113 -7.20 -8.39 8.56
CA ASN A 113 -8.26 -8.07 7.61
C ASN A 113 -9.32 -9.18 7.53
N VAL A 114 -8.92 -10.46 7.55
CA VAL A 114 -9.83 -11.62 7.52
C VAL A 114 -10.75 -11.64 8.74
N TYR A 115 -10.20 -11.36 9.93
CA TYR A 115 -10.95 -11.30 11.18
C TYR A 115 -12.07 -10.25 11.13
N ALA A 116 -11.83 -9.12 10.45
CA ALA A 116 -12.79 -8.04 10.34
C ALA A 116 -13.97 -8.34 9.41
N VAL A 117 -13.78 -9.14 8.36
CA VAL A 117 -14.80 -9.36 7.31
C VAL A 117 -16.16 -9.82 7.86
N PRO A 118 -16.27 -10.90 8.66
CA PRO A 118 -17.58 -11.32 9.17
C PRO A 118 -18.21 -10.26 10.09
N ILE A 119 -17.39 -9.54 10.87
CA ILE A 119 -17.88 -8.47 11.75
C ILE A 119 -18.43 -7.30 10.92
N LEU A 120 -17.76 -6.93 9.84
CA LEU A 120 -18.24 -5.90 8.90
C LEU A 120 -19.48 -6.33 8.12
N ALA A 121 -19.66 -7.63 7.87
CA ALA A 121 -20.87 -8.14 7.23
C ALA A 121 -22.09 -7.98 8.16
N ASP A 122 -21.90 -8.20 9.46
CA ASP A 122 -22.95 -8.06 10.48
C ASP A 122 -23.17 -6.58 10.90
N ASP A 123 -22.09 -5.81 11.03
CA ASP A 123 -22.10 -4.38 11.40
C ASP A 123 -21.16 -3.56 10.48
N PRO A 124 -21.67 -3.08 9.32
CA PRO A 124 -20.90 -2.26 8.39
C PRO A 124 -20.38 -0.94 8.96
N ALA A 125 -20.93 -0.46 10.07
CA ALA A 125 -20.58 0.84 10.68
C ALA A 125 -19.57 0.71 11.83
N VAL A 126 -19.17 -0.52 12.17
CA VAL A 126 -18.32 -0.84 13.31
C VAL A 126 -17.01 -0.04 13.32
N ASP A 127 -16.55 0.34 14.51
CA ASP A 127 -15.34 1.16 14.68
C ASP A 127 -14.07 0.38 14.31
N PRO A 128 -13.27 0.83 13.32
CA PRO A 128 -12.04 0.17 12.90
C PRO A 128 -11.00 0.02 14.02
N ALA A 129 -10.88 1.00 14.92
CA ALA A 129 -9.92 0.95 16.02
C ALA A 129 -10.31 -0.10 17.07
N LYS A 130 -11.60 -0.18 17.38
CA LYS A 130 -12.14 -1.22 18.26
C LYS A 130 -11.92 -2.62 17.69
N LEU A 131 -12.13 -2.82 16.39
CA LEU A 131 -11.85 -4.11 15.72
C LEU A 131 -10.37 -4.47 15.77
N ALA A 132 -9.49 -3.49 15.55
CA ALA A 132 -8.04 -3.70 15.67
C ALA A 132 -7.67 -4.17 17.10
N GLN A 133 -8.19 -3.51 18.14
CA GLN A 133 -7.97 -3.91 19.54
C GLN A 133 -8.50 -5.33 19.84
N GLN A 134 -9.70 -5.66 19.36
CA GLN A 134 -10.27 -7.01 19.51
C GLN A 134 -9.39 -8.07 18.85
N TRP A 135 -8.95 -7.83 17.61
CA TRP A 135 -8.04 -8.72 16.90
C TRP A 135 -6.71 -8.91 17.65
N ILE A 136 -6.11 -7.82 18.15
CA ILE A 136 -4.86 -7.86 18.91
C ILE A 136 -5.00 -8.77 20.16
N GLY A 137 -6.07 -8.59 20.94
CA GLY A 137 -6.32 -9.43 22.12
C GLY A 137 -6.59 -10.89 21.75
N GLU A 138 -7.50 -11.14 20.82
CA GLU A 138 -8.00 -12.48 20.53
C GLU A 138 -7.04 -13.34 19.68
N ARG A 139 -6.31 -12.71 18.73
CA ARG A 139 -5.43 -13.43 17.80
C ARG A 139 -3.98 -13.43 18.22
N LEU A 140 -3.50 -12.34 18.83
CA LEU A 140 -2.10 -12.25 19.28
C LEU A 140 -1.93 -12.56 20.77
N GLY A 141 -3.02 -12.60 21.55
CA GLY A 141 -2.96 -12.83 23.00
C GLY A 141 -2.26 -11.70 23.74
N ILE A 142 -2.39 -10.47 23.25
CA ILE A 142 -1.74 -9.29 23.83
C ILE A 142 -2.74 -8.51 24.67
N ASP A 143 -2.57 -8.61 25.99
CA ASP A 143 -3.35 -7.87 26.99
C ASP A 143 -2.59 -6.65 27.57
N ASP A 144 -1.29 -6.52 27.27
CA ASP A 144 -0.49 -5.39 27.72
C ASP A 144 -0.95 -4.09 27.03
N PRO A 145 -1.39 -3.05 27.77
CA PRO A 145 -1.99 -1.87 27.17
C PRO A 145 -1.03 -1.06 26.28
N ASP A 146 0.23 -0.94 26.66
CA ASP A 146 1.22 -0.14 25.92
C ASP A 146 1.56 -0.82 24.60
N LEU A 147 1.74 -2.14 24.62
CA LEU A 147 1.99 -2.94 23.42
C LEU A 147 0.76 -3.02 22.52
N ALA A 148 -0.44 -3.20 23.09
CA ALA A 148 -1.68 -3.19 22.32
C ALA A 148 -1.88 -1.85 21.60
N ALA A 149 -1.62 -0.72 22.30
CA ALA A 149 -1.68 0.61 21.69
C ALA A 149 -0.66 0.79 20.55
N ALA A 150 0.56 0.25 20.69
CA ALA A 150 1.55 0.29 19.62
C ALA A 150 1.12 -0.50 18.37
N LEU A 151 0.55 -1.69 18.55
CA LEU A 151 0.02 -2.52 17.46
C LEU A 151 -1.21 -1.90 16.79
N GLU A 152 -2.12 -1.30 17.58
CA GLU A 152 -3.26 -0.57 17.05
C GLU A 152 -2.81 0.61 16.18
N GLN A 153 -1.84 1.39 16.65
CA GLN A 153 -1.27 2.50 15.87
C GLN A 153 -0.66 2.01 14.55
N ILE A 154 0.09 0.91 14.57
CA ILE A 154 0.62 0.29 13.34
C ILE A 154 -0.52 0.00 12.35
N LEU A 155 -1.59 -0.66 12.80
CA LEU A 155 -2.74 -0.97 11.95
C LEU A 155 -3.38 0.30 11.41
N MET A 156 -3.69 1.26 12.26
CA MET A 156 -4.39 2.49 11.86
C MET A 156 -3.55 3.41 10.95
N HIS A 157 -2.23 3.43 11.09
CA HIS A 157 -1.34 4.20 10.22
C HIS A 157 -1.10 3.51 8.87
N SER A 158 -1.16 2.17 8.84
CA SER A 158 -0.70 1.38 7.70
C SER A 158 -1.32 1.73 6.33
N PRO A 159 -2.62 2.05 6.19
CA PRO A 159 -3.19 2.39 4.88
C PRO A 159 -2.57 3.65 4.28
N GLN A 160 -2.22 4.63 5.13
CA GLN A 160 -1.58 5.85 4.67
C GLN A 160 -0.12 5.61 4.33
N VAL A 161 0.60 4.81 5.12
CA VAL A 161 1.98 4.40 4.83
C VAL A 161 2.07 3.71 3.48
N VAL A 162 1.17 2.76 3.22
CA VAL A 162 1.08 2.03 1.95
C VAL A 162 0.75 2.97 0.79
N LEU A 163 -0.23 3.86 0.95
CA LEU A 163 -0.58 4.87 -0.05
C LEU A 163 0.65 5.69 -0.46
N GLN A 164 1.33 6.24 0.55
CA GLN A 164 2.48 7.11 0.37
C GLN A 164 3.75 6.36 -0.06
N GLY A 165 3.82 5.05 0.16
CA GLY A 165 4.91 4.19 -0.29
C GLY A 165 4.79 3.84 -1.78
N PHE A 166 3.63 3.32 -2.20
CA PHE A 166 3.45 2.69 -3.51
C PHE A 166 2.75 3.54 -4.57
N TYR A 167 2.08 4.62 -4.21
CA TYR A 167 1.42 5.52 -5.17
C TYR A 167 2.08 6.89 -5.18
N ILE A 168 1.85 7.70 -6.22
CA ILE A 168 2.40 9.06 -6.28
C ILE A 168 1.24 10.01 -6.61
N GLN A 169 0.69 10.71 -5.60
CA GLN A 169 -0.48 11.58 -5.77
C GLN A 169 -0.31 12.57 -6.91
N SER A 170 0.84 13.27 -6.94
CA SER A 170 1.13 14.28 -7.95
C SER A 170 1.15 13.75 -9.38
N PHE A 171 1.27 12.43 -9.56
CA PHE A 171 1.10 11.78 -10.84
C PHE A 171 -0.35 11.37 -11.09
N VAL A 172 -1.04 10.82 -10.07
CA VAL A 172 -2.48 10.51 -10.15
C VAL A 172 -3.29 11.72 -10.59
N ASP A 173 -2.99 12.90 -10.05
CA ASP A 173 -3.66 14.17 -10.38
C ASP A 173 -3.53 14.58 -11.85
N THR A 174 -2.52 14.05 -12.56
CA THR A 174 -2.32 14.32 -14.00
C THR A 174 -3.17 13.42 -14.89
N ARG A 175 -3.78 12.38 -14.32
CA ARG A 175 -4.50 11.35 -15.07
C ARG A 175 -5.99 11.65 -15.11
N LYS A 176 -6.61 11.21 -16.20
CA LYS A 176 -8.07 11.17 -16.33
C LYS A 176 -8.65 9.78 -16.06
N SER A 177 -7.82 8.74 -16.16
CA SER A 177 -8.23 7.35 -15.96
C SER A 177 -7.96 6.93 -14.53
N THR A 178 -8.92 6.21 -13.95
CA THR A 178 -8.80 5.60 -12.64
C THR A 178 -8.06 4.26 -12.69
N TRP A 179 -7.89 3.64 -13.86
CA TRP A 179 -7.14 2.38 -13.98
C TRP A 179 -5.64 2.58 -13.72
N HIS A 180 -5.00 1.65 -12.99
CA HIS A 180 -3.56 1.62 -12.67
C HIS A 180 -3.01 2.95 -12.11
N PRO A 181 -3.51 3.47 -10.99
CA PRO A 181 -3.10 4.78 -10.48
C PRO A 181 -1.60 4.85 -10.11
N ASN A 182 -0.97 3.73 -9.79
CA ASN A 182 0.48 3.66 -9.57
C ASN A 182 1.32 3.63 -10.89
N ALA A 183 0.70 3.49 -12.06
CA ALA A 183 1.37 3.34 -13.37
C ALA A 183 2.43 2.23 -13.44
N ASP A 184 2.16 1.10 -12.77
CA ASP A 184 2.91 -0.14 -12.94
C ASP A 184 4.40 -0.04 -12.56
N TRP A 185 4.83 1.04 -11.88
CA TRP A 185 6.18 1.12 -11.33
C TRP A 185 6.41 0.16 -10.16
N ILE A 186 5.30 -0.27 -9.54
CA ILE A 186 5.22 -1.34 -8.56
C ILE A 186 4.09 -2.25 -9.02
N GLN A 187 4.35 -3.54 -9.22
CA GLN A 187 3.34 -4.53 -9.54
C GLN A 187 3.76 -5.88 -8.97
N ASP A 188 2.90 -6.55 -8.20
CA ASP A 188 3.29 -7.73 -7.43
C ASP A 188 4.55 -7.42 -6.57
N ASP A 189 5.65 -8.13 -6.82
CA ASP A 189 6.98 -7.90 -6.23
C ASP A 189 7.96 -7.17 -7.16
N LEU A 190 7.51 -6.61 -8.27
CA LEU A 190 8.38 -5.95 -9.26
C LEU A 190 8.47 -4.45 -9.03
N LEU A 191 9.69 -3.93 -8.98
CA LEU A 191 10.03 -2.52 -9.12
C LEU A 191 10.51 -2.24 -10.56
N ASP A 192 9.70 -1.52 -11.35
CA ASP A 192 10.07 -1.06 -12.70
C ASP A 192 10.55 0.40 -12.66
N VAL A 193 11.86 0.59 -12.81
CA VAL A 193 12.48 1.92 -12.77
C VAL A 193 12.21 2.72 -14.05
N SER A 194 11.96 2.05 -15.18
CA SER A 194 11.55 2.72 -16.41
C SER A 194 10.14 3.28 -16.29
N ALA A 195 9.22 2.54 -15.64
CA ALA A 195 7.90 3.05 -15.28
C ALA A 195 7.98 4.22 -14.30
N ALA A 196 8.80 4.09 -13.24
CA ALA A 196 9.05 5.18 -12.30
C ALA A 196 9.55 6.45 -13.01
N TRP A 197 10.47 6.29 -13.97
CA TRP A 197 10.97 7.42 -14.76
C TRP A 197 9.88 8.06 -15.63
N ARG A 198 9.03 7.27 -16.29
CA ARG A 198 7.88 7.79 -17.06
C ARG A 198 6.91 8.57 -16.17
N VAL A 199 6.70 8.12 -14.93
CA VAL A 199 5.90 8.84 -13.93
C VAL A 199 6.54 10.19 -13.62
N VAL A 200 7.82 10.22 -13.25
CA VAL A 200 8.55 11.45 -12.92
C VAL A 200 8.52 12.47 -14.06
N GLN A 201 8.60 12.03 -15.30
CA GLN A 201 8.54 12.93 -16.47
C GLN A 201 7.18 13.62 -16.64
N ARG A 202 6.09 13.02 -16.14
CA ARG A 202 4.72 13.54 -16.30
C ARG A 202 4.26 14.45 -15.17
N ILE A 203 4.89 14.39 -14.00
CA ILE A 203 4.55 15.26 -12.87
C ILE A 203 4.94 16.72 -13.20
N PRO A 204 4.12 17.73 -12.89
CA PRO A 204 4.52 19.13 -13.05
C PRO A 204 5.72 19.49 -12.16
N GLU A 205 6.62 20.37 -12.62
CA GLU A 205 7.80 20.79 -11.84
C GLU A 205 7.43 21.29 -10.43
N SER A 206 6.33 22.05 -10.33
CA SER A 206 5.80 22.60 -9.07
C SER A 206 5.34 21.54 -8.06
N ALA A 207 5.12 20.30 -8.50
CA ALA A 207 4.62 19.20 -7.67
C ALA A 207 5.71 18.16 -7.33
N LEU A 208 6.91 18.25 -7.91
CA LEU A 208 7.98 17.26 -7.69
C LEU A 208 8.41 17.15 -6.22
N ASP A 209 8.50 18.27 -5.51
CA ASP A 209 8.89 18.24 -4.09
C ASP A 209 7.80 17.64 -3.21
N ALA A 210 6.53 17.73 -3.62
CA ALA A 210 5.43 17.07 -2.91
C ALA A 210 5.54 15.54 -3.02
N ALA A 211 5.86 15.03 -4.20
CA ALA A 211 6.10 13.59 -4.40
C ALA A 211 7.28 13.06 -3.55
N ILE A 212 8.34 13.85 -3.36
CA ILE A 212 9.45 13.48 -2.45
C ILE A 212 9.00 13.47 -0.99
N ARG A 213 8.24 14.49 -0.56
CA ARG A 213 7.72 14.57 0.82
C ARG A 213 6.82 13.38 1.14
N GLU A 214 5.91 13.04 0.23
CA GLU A 214 5.04 11.87 0.36
C GLU A 214 5.83 10.58 0.67
N LYS A 215 6.87 10.27 -0.12
CA LYS A 215 7.71 9.08 0.13
C LYS A 215 8.49 9.17 1.44
N ARG A 216 8.90 10.37 1.84
CA ARG A 216 9.59 10.60 3.12
C ARG A 216 8.65 10.36 4.29
N ASP A 217 7.40 10.78 4.19
CA ASP A 217 6.40 10.61 5.24
C ASP A 217 6.11 9.12 5.48
N ALA A 218 6.01 8.31 4.41
CA ALA A 218 5.91 6.86 4.52
C ALA A 218 7.08 6.24 5.30
N VAL A 219 8.32 6.61 4.96
CA VAL A 219 9.53 6.12 5.65
C VAL A 219 9.55 6.55 7.11
N ASN A 220 9.27 7.82 7.39
CA ASN A 220 9.29 8.34 8.75
C ASN A 220 8.25 7.63 9.64
N ARG A 221 7.05 7.39 9.08
CA ARG A 221 5.97 6.74 9.80
C ARG A 221 6.31 5.28 10.11
N ILE A 222 6.68 4.48 9.11
CA ILE A 222 7.00 3.07 9.35
C ILE A 222 8.21 2.89 10.29
N ALA A 223 9.20 3.77 10.22
CA ALA A 223 10.34 3.75 11.13
C ALA A 223 9.92 4.09 12.57
N SER A 224 9.01 5.05 12.75
CA SER A 224 8.44 5.39 14.06
C SER A 224 7.63 4.22 14.63
N ASP A 225 6.77 3.62 13.81
CA ASP A 225 5.94 2.49 14.20
C ASP A 225 6.80 1.27 14.58
N ARG A 226 7.86 0.99 13.82
CA ARG A 226 8.86 -0.05 14.15
C ARG A 226 9.54 0.22 15.50
N GLN A 227 9.97 1.46 15.73
CA GLN A 227 10.64 1.82 17.00
C GLN A 227 9.69 1.69 18.19
N ALA A 228 8.44 2.10 18.04
CA ALA A 228 7.41 1.96 19.06
C ALA A 228 7.17 0.48 19.42
N LEU A 229 6.97 -0.38 18.42
CA LEU A 229 6.82 -1.82 18.64
C LEU A 229 8.07 -2.42 19.30
N GLN A 230 9.26 -2.10 18.80
CA GLN A 230 10.51 -2.60 19.36
C GLN A 230 10.70 -2.19 20.83
N HIS A 231 10.25 -0.99 21.21
CA HIS A 231 10.32 -0.51 22.58
C HIS A 231 9.31 -1.19 23.50
N ALA A 232 8.09 -1.45 23.02
CA ALA A 232 7.02 -2.10 23.79
C ALA A 232 7.20 -3.63 23.93
N MET A 233 7.95 -4.26 23.01
CA MET A 233 8.22 -5.70 23.05
C MET A 233 9.02 -6.11 24.30
N THR A 234 8.59 -7.20 24.94
CA THR A 234 9.26 -7.82 26.09
C THR A 234 9.85 -9.18 25.70
N SER A 235 10.54 -9.86 26.62
CA SER A 235 11.02 -11.22 26.38
C SER A 235 9.88 -12.24 26.21
N GLU A 236 8.71 -11.98 26.82
CA GLU A 236 7.58 -12.91 26.85
C GLU A 236 6.84 -12.96 25.51
N ASN A 237 6.66 -11.81 24.86
CA ASN A 237 5.96 -11.70 23.57
C ASN A 237 6.89 -11.72 22.35
N ARG A 238 8.21 -11.79 22.55
CA ARG A 238 9.21 -11.70 21.48
C ARG A 238 9.02 -12.74 20.39
N THR A 239 8.70 -13.98 20.75
CA THR A 239 8.51 -15.06 19.77
C THR A 239 7.36 -14.76 18.81
N THR A 240 6.26 -14.22 19.33
CA THR A 240 5.08 -13.82 18.56
C THR A 240 5.35 -12.58 17.71
N LEU A 241 6.04 -11.58 18.28
CA LEU A 241 6.13 -10.25 17.66
C LEU A 241 7.40 -9.99 16.85
N ALA A 242 8.46 -10.79 17.01
CA ALA A 242 9.66 -10.63 16.20
C ALA A 242 9.40 -10.77 14.68
N PRO A 243 8.58 -11.73 14.20
CA PRO A 243 8.17 -11.77 12.80
C PRO A 243 7.53 -10.46 12.32
N LEU A 244 6.61 -9.90 13.10
CA LEU A 244 5.94 -8.62 12.78
C LEU A 244 6.93 -7.46 12.74
N LEU A 245 7.85 -7.39 13.70
CA LEU A 245 8.91 -6.39 13.70
C LEU A 245 9.78 -6.50 12.44
N HIS A 246 10.11 -7.72 12.00
CA HIS A 246 10.87 -7.94 10.77
C HIS A 246 10.10 -7.49 9.51
N THR A 247 8.77 -7.63 9.49
CA THR A 247 7.96 -7.09 8.38
C THR A 247 8.02 -5.55 8.31
N LEU A 248 8.12 -4.86 9.45
CA LEU A 248 8.30 -3.41 9.48
C LEU A 248 9.70 -2.99 8.99
N GLU A 249 10.74 -3.73 9.37
CA GLU A 249 12.10 -3.51 8.85
C GLU A 249 12.18 -3.77 7.33
N TYR A 250 11.47 -4.80 6.85
CA TYR A 250 11.31 -5.10 5.43
C TYR A 250 10.66 -3.92 4.69
N GLY A 251 9.52 -3.43 5.20
CA GLY A 251 8.83 -2.27 4.63
C GLY A 251 9.68 -0.99 4.65
N GLU A 252 10.37 -0.73 5.75
CA GLU A 252 11.23 0.45 5.90
C GLU A 252 12.37 0.44 4.86
N ALA A 253 13.04 -0.69 4.67
CA ALA A 253 14.12 -0.81 3.68
C ALA A 253 13.61 -0.63 2.25
N LEU A 254 12.43 -1.20 1.93
CA LEU A 254 11.78 -1.02 0.64
C LEU A 254 11.41 0.45 0.41
N PHE A 255 10.72 1.09 1.35
CA PHE A 255 10.31 2.49 1.20
C PHE A 255 11.47 3.46 1.20
N CYS A 256 12.56 3.19 1.93
CA CYS A 256 13.80 3.95 1.79
C CYS A 256 14.36 3.85 0.37
N THR A 257 14.32 2.67 -0.24
CA THR A 257 14.73 2.49 -1.65
C THR A 257 13.85 3.33 -2.57
N LEU A 258 12.52 3.23 -2.44
CA LEU A 258 11.58 3.94 -3.31
C LEU A 258 11.70 5.46 -3.17
N ARG A 259 11.84 5.97 -1.94
CA ARG A 259 12.06 7.39 -1.65
C ARG A 259 13.33 7.91 -2.33
N ASP A 260 14.44 7.20 -2.16
CA ASP A 260 15.73 7.65 -2.67
C ASP A 260 15.81 7.50 -4.19
N LEU A 261 15.23 6.44 -4.76
CA LEU A 261 15.09 6.28 -6.20
C LEU A 261 14.29 7.44 -6.80
N LEU A 262 13.10 7.72 -6.27
CA LEU A 262 12.26 8.81 -6.78
C LEU A 262 12.97 10.16 -6.65
N SER A 263 13.63 10.41 -5.52
CA SER A 263 14.42 11.63 -5.30
C SER A 263 15.56 11.77 -6.32
N GLY A 264 16.28 10.68 -6.61
CA GLY A 264 17.35 10.65 -7.60
C GLY A 264 16.86 10.85 -9.02
N LEU A 265 15.74 10.23 -9.40
CA LEU A 265 15.09 10.44 -10.70
C LEU A 265 14.61 11.89 -10.86
N ILE A 266 14.00 12.48 -9.83
CA ILE A 266 13.57 13.89 -9.85
C ILE A 266 14.77 14.83 -9.99
N ALA A 267 15.84 14.59 -9.23
CA ALA A 267 17.08 15.35 -9.36
C ALA A 267 17.68 15.20 -10.76
N TYR A 268 17.66 14.00 -11.34
CA TYR A 268 18.11 13.76 -12.72
C TYR A 268 17.29 14.55 -13.73
N ARG A 269 15.96 14.60 -13.61
CA ARG A 269 15.12 15.43 -14.48
C ARG A 269 15.49 16.91 -14.39
N ARG A 270 15.68 17.43 -13.18
CA ARG A 270 16.11 18.82 -12.96
C ARG A 270 17.50 19.08 -13.54
N TYR A 271 18.40 18.11 -13.41
CA TYR A 271 19.72 18.16 -14.01
C TYR A 271 19.67 18.24 -15.53
N GLN A 272 18.86 17.40 -16.19
CA GLN A 272 18.68 17.44 -17.63
C GLN A 272 18.23 18.82 -18.14
N ALA A 273 17.42 19.54 -17.34
CA ALA A 273 16.92 20.87 -17.68
C ALA A 273 17.93 22.00 -17.41
N ARG A 274 18.75 21.90 -16.35
CA ARG A 274 19.58 23.03 -15.87
C ARG A 274 21.08 22.82 -16.02
N ARG A 275 21.54 21.57 -16.14
CA ARG A 275 22.95 21.16 -16.15
C ARG A 275 23.75 21.72 -14.96
N ASP A 276 23.11 21.76 -13.80
CA ASP A 276 23.68 22.28 -12.55
C ASP A 276 24.50 21.18 -11.83
N PRO A 277 25.80 21.37 -11.56
CA PRO A 277 26.64 20.40 -10.86
C PRO A 277 26.17 20.02 -9.46
N GLU A 278 25.52 20.93 -8.72
CA GLU A 278 25.00 20.60 -7.39
C GLU A 278 23.79 19.67 -7.49
N ILE A 279 22.96 19.84 -8.52
CA ILE A 279 21.86 18.91 -8.81
C ILE A 279 22.40 17.55 -9.24
N ALA A 280 23.46 17.50 -10.06
CA ALA A 280 24.15 16.26 -10.42
C ALA A 280 24.65 15.49 -9.18
N LYS A 281 25.30 16.20 -8.25
CA LYS A 281 25.77 15.62 -6.99
C LYS A 281 24.64 15.09 -6.12
N GLN A 282 23.54 15.83 -6.00
CA GLN A 282 22.35 15.38 -5.27
C GLN A 282 21.72 14.14 -5.91
N CYS A 283 21.60 14.12 -7.24
CA CYS A 283 21.15 12.95 -7.99
C CYS A 283 22.00 11.73 -7.65
N GLY A 284 23.33 11.85 -7.77
CA GLY A 284 24.24 10.75 -7.49
C GLY A 284 24.13 10.24 -6.04
N LYS A 285 24.05 11.14 -5.06
CA LYS A 285 23.85 10.78 -3.65
C LYS A 285 22.57 9.97 -3.44
N HIS A 286 21.45 10.42 -4.03
CA HIS A 286 20.18 9.74 -3.89
C HIS A 286 20.17 8.36 -4.56
N LEU A 287 20.71 8.24 -5.78
CA LEU A 287 20.75 6.94 -6.47
C LEU A 287 21.65 5.92 -5.76
N LEU A 288 22.81 6.35 -5.25
CA LEU A 288 23.67 5.46 -4.43
C LEU A 288 22.98 5.05 -3.13
N SER A 289 22.25 5.95 -2.50
CA SER A 289 21.44 5.64 -1.30
C SER A 289 20.34 4.62 -1.63
N ALA A 290 19.65 4.78 -2.76
CA ALA A 290 18.64 3.84 -3.22
C ALA A 290 19.24 2.43 -3.43
N GLN A 291 20.40 2.34 -4.09
CA GLN A 291 21.12 1.07 -4.28
C GLN A 291 21.51 0.40 -2.96
N ASN A 292 21.96 1.18 -1.97
CA ASN A 292 22.28 0.65 -0.64
C ASN A 292 21.06 0.11 0.08
N HIS A 293 19.94 0.83 0.07
CA HIS A 293 18.69 0.37 0.66
C HIS A 293 18.10 -0.83 -0.09
N TRP A 294 18.29 -0.92 -1.41
CA TRP A 294 17.87 -2.08 -2.19
C TRP A 294 18.65 -3.34 -1.80
N ASN A 295 19.97 -3.21 -1.60
CA ASN A 295 20.81 -4.30 -1.10
C ASN A 295 20.41 -4.72 0.32
N LEU A 296 20.03 -3.77 1.18
CA LEU A 296 19.49 -4.07 2.51
C LEU A 296 18.19 -4.86 2.41
N HIS A 297 17.27 -4.41 1.54
CA HIS A 297 15.99 -5.05 1.28
C HIS A 297 16.14 -6.49 0.80
N THR A 298 16.88 -6.66 -0.29
CA THR A 298 17.04 -7.94 -1.00
C THR A 298 17.99 -8.89 -0.29
N GLY A 299 19.02 -8.38 0.38
CA GLY A 299 20.07 -9.20 1.00
C GLY A 299 19.88 -9.51 2.47
N ARG A 300 19.14 -8.68 3.24
CA ARG A 300 19.03 -8.84 4.69
C ARG A 300 17.61 -8.89 5.23
N THR A 301 16.74 -7.96 4.86
CA THR A 301 15.40 -7.92 5.48
C THR A 301 14.48 -8.97 4.87
N GLY A 302 14.54 -9.19 3.55
CA GLY A 302 13.79 -10.24 2.86
C GLY A 302 14.19 -11.68 3.19
N SER A 303 15.24 -11.89 4.00
CA SER A 303 15.68 -13.21 4.47
C SER A 303 15.40 -13.45 5.96
N ARG A 304 14.80 -12.47 6.67
CA ARG A 304 14.42 -12.64 8.08
C ARG A 304 13.17 -13.50 8.21
N SER A 305 13.04 -14.18 9.35
CA SER A 305 11.83 -14.95 9.67
C SER A 305 10.61 -14.02 9.70
N GLY A 306 9.51 -14.47 9.06
CA GLY A 306 8.27 -13.70 8.96
C GLY A 306 8.26 -12.65 7.84
N ALA A 307 9.41 -12.26 7.31
CA ALA A 307 9.45 -11.42 6.13
C ALA A 307 8.96 -12.20 4.90
N ALA A 308 8.40 -11.46 3.95
CA ALA A 308 8.09 -12.00 2.64
C ALA A 308 9.34 -12.11 1.77
N THR A 309 9.24 -12.82 0.64
CA THR A 309 10.30 -12.81 -0.36
C THR A 309 10.61 -11.37 -0.79
N ALA A 310 11.88 -11.09 -1.07
CA ALA A 310 12.30 -9.76 -1.50
C ALA A 310 11.63 -9.35 -2.82
N PHE A 311 11.48 -8.04 -3.01
CA PHE A 311 11.07 -7.49 -4.30
C PHE A 311 12.16 -7.76 -5.34
N ARG A 312 11.71 -8.01 -6.57
CA ARG A 312 12.51 -8.11 -7.78
C ARG A 312 12.58 -6.74 -8.47
N GLU A 313 13.59 -6.55 -9.30
CA GLU A 313 13.77 -5.31 -10.05
C GLU A 313 13.72 -5.54 -11.55
N VAL A 314 13.29 -4.51 -12.27
CA VAL A 314 13.38 -4.40 -13.72
C VAL A 314 14.14 -3.12 -14.05
N GLY A 315 15.40 -3.29 -14.44
CA GLY A 315 16.27 -2.21 -14.91
C GLY A 315 16.74 -1.25 -13.82
N PHE A 316 16.60 -1.59 -12.53
CA PHE A 316 17.05 -0.77 -11.42
C PHE A 316 18.56 -0.53 -11.46
N TRP A 317 19.37 -1.59 -11.56
CA TRP A 317 20.81 -1.45 -11.60
C TRP A 317 21.29 -0.77 -12.89
N GLU A 318 20.81 -1.24 -14.03
CA GLU A 318 21.17 -0.69 -15.34
C GLU A 318 20.86 0.82 -15.41
N ARG A 319 19.63 1.22 -15.08
CA ARG A 319 19.18 2.60 -15.21
C ARG A 319 19.87 3.53 -14.22
N THR A 320 20.04 3.09 -12.97
CA THR A 320 20.71 3.93 -11.96
C THR A 320 22.19 4.11 -12.28
N GLN A 321 22.88 3.07 -12.77
CA GLN A 321 24.28 3.19 -13.22
C GLN A 321 24.42 4.05 -14.47
N GLN A 322 23.50 3.93 -15.43
CA GLN A 322 23.47 4.81 -16.60
C GLN A 322 23.38 6.29 -16.17
N ILE A 323 22.44 6.62 -15.30
CA ILE A 323 22.25 8.00 -14.83
C ILE A 323 23.50 8.48 -14.07
N LEU A 324 24.07 7.65 -13.20
CA LEU A 324 25.29 7.97 -12.46
C LEU A 324 26.47 8.29 -13.38
N ALA A 325 26.64 7.53 -14.46
CA ALA A 325 27.68 7.79 -15.46
C ALA A 325 27.45 9.11 -16.22
N GLU A 326 26.19 9.43 -16.54
CA GLU A 326 25.84 10.68 -17.22
C GLU A 326 26.08 11.90 -16.33
N VAL A 327 25.63 11.87 -15.07
CA VAL A 327 25.83 13.02 -14.15
C VAL A 327 27.27 13.14 -13.66
N GLY A 328 28.02 12.02 -13.61
CA GLY A 328 29.41 11.99 -13.19
C GLY A 328 30.41 12.41 -14.27
N SER A 329 30.11 12.18 -15.55
CA SER A 329 31.00 12.54 -16.66
C SER A 329 31.05 14.04 -16.96
N GLU A 330 30.00 14.79 -16.62
CA GLU A 330 29.88 16.24 -16.83
C GLU A 330 30.28 17.07 -15.57
N SER A 331 30.64 16.41 -14.47
CA SER A 331 31.05 17.05 -13.20
C SER A 331 32.58 17.14 -13.01
N ASN A 332 33.36 16.61 -13.95
CA ASN A 332 34.84 16.70 -13.99
C ASN A 332 35.30 17.71 -15.05
#